data_AF-A0A1Y3BEW6-F1
#
_entry.id   AF-A0A1Y3BEW6-F1
#
_cell.length_a   1.000
_cell.length_b   1.000
_cell.length_c   1.000
_cell.angle_alpha   90.00
_cell.angle_beta   90.00
_cell.angle_gamma   90.00
#
_symmetry.space_group_name_H-M   'P 1'
#
loop_
_entity.id
_entity.type
_entity.pdbx_description
1 polymer ?
#
loop_
_entity_poly.entity_id
_entity_poly.type
_entity_poly.pdbx_seq_one_letter_code
_entity_poly.pdbx_strand_id
1 'polypeptide(L)'
;MDLGLIKPDNELDGHLKQARENGNKYRWLMIMIDRQKCQMTLENKFVKQKDWKNDYQRFYNQINRDDNRPFFLLIHLDADGK
;
A
#
# COMPACT_ATOMS: atom_id res chain seq x y z
N MET A 1 1.37 10.67 -26.54
CA MET A 1 0.14 11.01 -25.80
C MET A 1 0.45 10.74 -24.34
N ASP A 2 0.76 11.78 -23.56
CA ASP A 2 0.96 11.62 -22.11
C ASP A 2 -0.42 11.44 -21.49
N LEU A 3 -0.68 10.29 -20.88
CA LEU A 3 -2.04 9.86 -20.47
C LEU A 3 -2.60 10.67 -19.28
N GLY A 4 -1.94 11.75 -18.85
CA GLY A 4 -2.34 12.54 -17.68
C GLY A 4 -2.43 11.68 -16.41
N LEU A 5 -1.65 10.60 -16.34
CA LEU A 5 -1.72 9.66 -15.23
C LEU A 5 -1.17 10.34 -13.98
N ILE A 6 -1.96 10.31 -12.90
CA ILE A 6 -1.52 10.68 -11.56
C ILE A 6 -0.29 9.83 -11.24
N LYS A 7 0.85 10.47 -10.97
CA LYS A 7 2.13 9.78 -10.72
C LYS A 7 2.33 9.56 -9.23
N PRO A 8 3.01 8.47 -8.81
CA PRO A 8 3.46 8.32 -7.44
C PRO A 8 4.47 9.42 -7.10
N ASP A 9 4.47 9.87 -5.85
CA ASP A 9 5.57 10.66 -5.32
C ASP A 9 6.84 9.82 -5.15
N ASN A 10 7.97 10.48 -4.83
CA ASN A 10 9.26 9.80 -4.74
C ASN A 10 9.30 8.75 -3.62
N GLU A 11 8.58 8.99 -2.51
CA GLU A 11 8.51 8.04 -1.39
C GLU A 11 7.74 6.79 -1.82
N LEU A 12 6.55 6.96 -2.38
CA LEU A 12 5.73 5.86 -2.86
C LEU A 12 6.42 5.08 -3.98
N ASP A 13 7.07 5.76 -4.93
CA ASP A 13 7.84 5.11 -5.99
C ASP A 13 8.93 4.19 -5.43
N GLY A 14 9.65 4.65 -4.39
CA GLY A 14 10.65 3.85 -3.68
C GLY A 14 10.05 2.59 -3.03
N HIS A 15 8.88 2.73 -2.38
CA HIS A 15 8.18 1.60 -1.78
C HIS A 15 7.63 0.62 -2.82
N LEU A 16 7.09 1.11 -3.93
CA LEU A 16 6.59 0.28 -5.03
C LEU A 16 7.71 -0.51 -5.70
N LYS A 17 8.91 0.08 -5.87
CA LYS A 17 10.08 -0.63 -6.38
C LYS A 17 10.49 -1.78 -5.46
N GLN A 18 10.60 -1.52 -4.15
CA GLN A 18 10.90 -2.57 -3.17
C GLN A 18 9.83 -3.67 -3.11
N ALA A 19 8.55 -3.31 -3.28
CA ALA A 19 7.46 -4.28 -3.27
C ALA A 19 7.48 -5.25 -4.47
N ARG A 20 8.18 -4.90 -5.56
CA ARG A 20 8.36 -5.74 -6.75
C ARG A 20 9.54 -6.71 -6.64
N GLU A 21 10.43 -6.53 -5.68
CA GLU A 21 11.61 -7.37 -5.50
C GLU A 21 11.22 -8.73 -4.91
N ASN A 22 11.97 -9.79 -5.24
CA ASN A 22 11.76 -11.15 -4.72
C ASN A 22 11.80 -11.22 -3.18
N GLY A 23 12.40 -10.23 -2.53
CA GLY A 23 12.45 -10.08 -1.07
C GLY A 23 11.35 -9.19 -0.48
N ASN A 24 10.20 -9.04 -1.16
CA ASN A 24 9.14 -8.14 -0.71
C ASN A 24 8.73 -8.42 0.75
N LYS A 25 9.14 -7.49 1.62
CA LYS A 25 8.86 -7.51 3.06
C LYS A 25 7.50 -6.92 3.40
N TYR A 26 6.85 -6.21 2.47
CA TYR A 26 5.58 -5.56 2.71
C TYR A 26 4.44 -6.56 2.61
N ARG A 27 3.53 -6.48 3.58
CA ARG A 27 2.23 -7.14 3.57
C ARG A 27 1.20 -6.29 2.83
N TRP A 28 1.19 -4.98 3.10
CA TRP A 28 0.39 -4.02 2.34
C TRP A 28 1.05 -2.65 2.23
N LEU A 29 0.67 -1.93 1.17
CA LEU A 29 0.85 -0.50 0.99
C LEU A 29 -0.51 0.14 0.72
N MET A 30 -0.91 1.09 1.56
CA MET A 30 -2.12 1.90 1.41
C MET A 30 -1.74 3.21 0.73
N ILE A 31 -2.39 3.47 -0.39
CA ILE A 31 -2.06 4.55 -1.32
C ILE A 31 -3.27 5.47 -1.42
N MET A 32 -3.05 6.77 -1.33
CA MET A 32 -4.10 7.77 -1.54
C MET A 32 -3.74 8.71 -2.67
N ILE A 33 -4.73 9.43 -3.19
CA ILE A 33 -4.51 10.52 -4.14
C ILE A 33 -4.51 11.84 -3.37
N ASP A 34 -3.37 12.51 -3.35
CA ASP A 34 -3.27 13.92 -2.98
C ASP A 34 -3.79 14.77 -4.15
N ARG A 35 -5.01 15.31 -3.99
CA ARG A 35 -5.65 16.14 -5.01
C ARG A 35 -5.03 17.52 -5.14
N GLN A 36 -4.32 18.02 -4.12
CA GLN A 36 -3.66 19.32 -4.20
C GLN A 36 -2.37 19.23 -5.02
N LYS A 37 -1.64 18.13 -4.86
CA LYS A 37 -0.39 17.88 -5.59
C LYS A 37 -0.58 17.08 -6.88
N CYS A 38 -1.78 16.55 -7.11
CA CYS A 38 -2.10 15.64 -8.22
C CYS A 38 -1.14 14.44 -8.28
N GLN A 39 -0.89 13.82 -7.12
CA GLN A 39 0.04 12.70 -6.97
C GLN A 39 -0.55 11.57 -6.13
N MET A 40 -0.07 10.34 -6.34
CA MET A 40 -0.32 9.22 -5.44
C MET A 40 0.71 9.25 -4.32
N THR A 41 0.26 9.16 -3.07
CA THR A 41 1.11 9.19 -1.88
C THR A 41 0.90 7.94 -1.04
N LEU A 42 1.92 7.57 -0.27
CA LEU A 42 1.82 6.50 0.70
C LEU A 42 1.12 7.02 1.97
N GLU A 43 0.01 6.40 2.36
CA GLU A 43 -0.68 6.69 3.62
C GLU A 43 -0.19 5.78 4.74
N ASN A 44 -0.10 4.47 4.47
CA ASN A 44 0.31 3.48 5.46
C ASN A 44 1.03 2.31 4.78
N LYS A 45 1.98 1.70 5.46
CA LYS A 45 2.68 0.48 5.05
C LYS A 45 2.80 -0.48 6.22
N PHE A 46 2.74 -1.78 5.93
CA PHE A 46 2.97 -2.81 6.93
C PHE A 46 3.93 -3.85 6.42
N VAL A 47 4.86 -4.25 7.28
CA VAL A 47 5.86 -5.30 7.02
C VAL A 47 5.31 -6.62 7.55
N LYS A 48 5.46 -7.69 6.78
CA LYS A 48 5.06 -9.06 7.15
C LYS A 48 5.65 -9.41 8.52
N GLN A 49 4.81 -9.87 9.45
CA GLN A 49 5.28 -10.26 10.80
C GLN A 49 5.14 -11.75 11.06
N LYS A 50 3.92 -12.30 10.91
CA LYS A 50 3.62 -13.71 11.17
C LYS A 50 2.73 -14.26 10.06
N ASP A 51 1.58 -14.81 10.43
CA ASP A 51 0.56 -15.32 9.53
C ASP A 51 -0.37 -14.21 9.01
N TRP A 52 -1.00 -14.51 7.88
CA TRP A 52 -1.93 -13.61 7.20
C TRP A 52 -3.08 -13.14 8.10
N LYS A 53 -3.62 -14.00 8.99
CA LYS A 53 -4.77 -13.66 9.83
C LYS A 53 -4.43 -12.57 10.85
N ASN A 54 -3.29 -12.71 11.54
CA ASN A 54 -2.82 -11.72 12.48
C ASN A 54 -2.47 -10.39 11.79
N ASP A 55 -1.84 -10.46 10.63
CA ASP A 55 -1.51 -9.27 9.84
C ASP A 55 -2.80 -8.55 9.38
N TYR A 56 -3.80 -9.27 8.86
CA TYR A 56 -5.09 -8.70 8.44
C TYR A 56 -5.83 -8.01 9.59
N GLN A 57 -5.84 -8.60 10.79
CA GLN A 57 -6.53 -7.99 11.93
C GLN A 57 -5.86 -6.68 12.36
N ARG A 58 -4.53 -6.56 12.23
CA ARG A 58 -3.82 -5.29 12.43
C ARG A 58 -4.17 -4.26 11.38
N PHE A 59 -4.25 -4.64 10.10
CA PHE A 59 -4.72 -3.76 9.04
C PHE A 59 -6.10 -3.20 9.36
N TYR A 60 -7.07 -4.07 9.67
CA TYR A 60 -8.45 -3.69 9.95
C TYR A 60 -8.56 -2.67 11.10
N ASN A 61 -7.70 -2.79 12.11
CA ASN A 61 -7.65 -1.86 13.25
C ASN A 61 -6.97 -0.53 12.93
N GLN A 62 -6.16 -0.46 11.86
CA GLN A 62 -5.45 0.76 11.44
C GLN A 62 -6.23 1.59 10.43
N ILE A 63 -7.33 1.07 9.86
CA ILE A 63 -8.18 1.84 8.95
C ILE A 63 -8.85 2.96 9.75
N ASN A 64 -8.52 4.21 9.38
CA ASN A 64 -9.23 5.37 9.89
C ASN A 64 -10.65 5.38 9.33
N ARG A 65 -11.64 5.11 10.20
CA ARG A 65 -13.06 5.03 9.81
C ARG A 65 -13.71 6.40 9.66
N ASP A 66 -13.07 7.45 10.16
CA ASP A 66 -13.56 8.81 10.04
C ASP A 66 -13.13 9.45 8.71
N ASP A 67 -12.15 8.85 8.03
CA ASP A 67 -11.70 9.29 6.71
C ASP A 67 -12.48 8.59 5.59
N ASN A 68 -13.34 9.35 4.91
CA ASN A 68 -14.16 8.87 3.80
C ASN A 68 -13.48 8.99 2.43
N ARG A 69 -12.20 9.37 2.38
CA ARG A 69 -11.47 9.47 1.11
C ARG A 69 -11.21 8.07 0.52
N PRO A 70 -11.34 7.90 -0.81
CA PRO A 70 -10.98 6.64 -1.44
C PRO A 70 -9.48 6.40 -1.35
N PHE A 71 -9.12 5.15 -1.14
CA PHE A 71 -7.73 4.68 -1.12
C PHE A 71 -7.58 3.45 -2.03
N PHE A 72 -6.35 3.20 -2.45
CA PHE A 72 -5.93 1.99 -3.11
C PHE A 72 -5.10 1.16 -2.14
N LEU A 73 -5.18 -0.16 -2.25
CA LEU A 73 -4.45 -1.06 -1.38
C LEU A 73 -3.72 -2.09 -2.23
N LEU A 74 -2.39 -2.08 -2.15
CA LEU A 74 -1.56 -3.15 -2.69
C LEU A 74 -1.34 -4.17 -1.57
N ILE A 75 -1.81 -5.40 -1.76
CA ILE A 75 -1.67 -6.49 -0.79
C ILE A 75 -0.75 -7.56 -1.36
N HIS A 76 0.21 -8.01 -0.56
CA HIS A 76 0.96 -9.23 -0.84
C HIS A 76 0.33 -10.41 -0.09
N LEU A 77 -0.40 -11.23 -0.85
CA LEU A 77 -0.90 -12.52 -0.40
C LEU A 77 0.23 -13.53 -0.60
N ASP A 78 0.77 -14.06 0.49
CA ASP A 78 1.56 -15.28 0.39
C ASP A 78 0.52 -16.40 0.17
N ALA A 79 0.70 -17.24 -0.85
CA ALA A 79 -0.04 -18.50 -0.86
C ALA A 79 0.43 -19.27 0.37
N ASP A 80 -0.48 -19.59 1.29
CA ASP A 80 -0.15 -20.51 2.38
C ASP A 80 0.44 -21.75 1.72
N GLY A 81 1.74 -21.97 1.97
CA GLY A 81 2.43 -23.15 1.48
C GLY A 81 1.67 -24.39 1.95
N LYS A 82 1.52 -25.36 1.05
CA LYS A 82 1.04 -26.70 1.43
C LYS A 82 1.85 -27.26 2.59
#